data_AF-A0A9X5U9H4-F1
#
_entry.id   AF-A0A9X5U9H4-F1
#
_cell.length_a   1.000
_cell.length_b   1.000
_cell.length_c   1.000
_cell.angle_alpha   90.00
_cell.angle_beta   90.00
_cell.angle_gamma   90.00
#
_symmetry.space_group_name_H-M   'P 1'
#
loop_
_entity.id
_entity.type
_entity.pdbx_description
1 polymer ?
#
loop_
_entity_poly.entity_id
_entity_poly.type
_entity_poly.pdbx_seq_one_letter_code
_entity_poly.pdbx_strand_id
1 'polypeptide(L)'
;MLNVVDEDTSVITVTDLWRRYGPVGRRGYDAVRGVAFSVRRGELFALLGTNGAGKTSTLEVLEGLARPSAGTVRVLGCDPFRDRRLVRPRIGIMLQAGAFPADLTVREAAWAWAGTLTSPRPVAEALELAGVHDRATVRIRQLSGGERRRLDLAMAVLGRPEVLFLDEPTTGLDPESRRATWDGIGNLLAAGTTVVLTTHYLEEAEVLANHLAIMHRGRVVRTGTPAEVVASQPARISFELDAELPVELPELPGTQLHLAEARLGRRKGKGKGGDGGGDGDGDGGGDGGGDGDGGGGGGGGGGGGDGGGGGCAVLLTTADLQQTLAVLLAWGNRHGIRLHNLDARSASLEEAFLAVAQSEQTLAGEFRRPGRAVRPAQPARAMRARRSDRMSA
;
A
#
# COMPACT_ATOMS: atom_id res chain seq x y z
N MET A 1 -20.61 4.92 -17.38
CA MET A 1 -19.98 5.21 -18.68
C MET A 1 -18.96 4.10 -18.90
N LEU A 2 -19.30 3.12 -19.75
CA LEU A 2 -18.41 2.00 -20.07
C LEU A 2 -17.28 2.56 -20.93
N ASN A 3 -16.04 2.56 -20.42
CA ASN A 3 -14.88 2.90 -21.24
C ASN A 3 -14.82 1.90 -22.40
N VAL A 4 -15.01 2.42 -23.61
CA VAL A 4 -14.76 1.70 -24.85
C VAL A 4 -13.26 1.39 -24.86
N VAL A 5 -12.94 0.12 -24.65
CA VAL A 5 -11.59 -0.41 -24.64
C VAL A 5 -11.11 -0.40 -26.08
N ASP A 6 -10.06 0.37 -26.36
CA ASP A 6 -9.40 0.36 -27.66
C ASP A 6 -8.61 -0.96 -27.76
N GLU A 7 -9.26 -2.01 -28.26
CA GLU A 7 -8.72 -3.38 -28.30
C GLU A 7 -7.45 -3.50 -29.18
N ASP A 8 -7.21 -2.56 -30.09
CA ASP A 8 -6.11 -2.65 -31.07
C ASP A 8 -4.71 -2.37 -30.47
N THR A 9 -4.62 -1.84 -29.24
CA THR A 9 -3.32 -1.52 -28.59
C THR A 9 -3.05 -2.30 -27.29
N SER A 10 -4.01 -3.07 -26.81
CA SER A 10 -3.90 -3.80 -25.54
C SER A 10 -3.14 -5.13 -25.72
N VAL A 11 -2.05 -5.31 -24.97
CA VAL A 11 -1.28 -6.57 -24.96
C VAL A 11 -1.74 -7.52 -23.87
N ILE A 12 -2.43 -7.02 -22.84
CA ILE A 12 -3.08 -7.84 -21.83
C ILE A 12 -4.52 -7.36 -21.67
N THR A 13 -5.47 -8.30 -21.71
CA THR A 13 -6.88 -8.03 -21.45
C THR A 13 -7.42 -9.04 -20.44
N VAL A 14 -7.99 -8.54 -19.36
CA VAL A 14 -8.59 -9.33 -18.28
C VAL A 14 -10.06 -8.95 -18.19
N THR A 15 -10.95 -9.93 -18.32
CA THR A 15 -12.40 -9.71 -18.26
C THR A 15 -13.04 -10.66 -17.26
N ASP A 16 -13.70 -10.08 -16.25
CA ASP A 16 -14.43 -10.78 -15.18
C ASP A 16 -13.63 -11.96 -14.61
N LEU A 17 -12.36 -11.74 -14.27
CA LEU A 17 -11.46 -12.80 -13.79
C LEU A 17 -11.86 -13.23 -12.38
N TRP A 18 -12.04 -14.54 -12.21
CA TRP A 18 -12.23 -15.19 -10.92
C TRP A 18 -11.14 -16.23 -10.65
N ARG A 19 -10.70 -16.29 -9.39
CA ARG A 19 -9.77 -17.31 -8.91
C ARG A 19 -10.18 -17.78 -7.51
N ARG A 20 -10.56 -19.05 -7.43
CA ARG A 20 -10.94 -19.75 -6.20
C ARG A 20 -9.90 -20.81 -5.85
N TYR A 21 -9.50 -20.86 -4.59
CA TYR A 21 -8.73 -21.95 -4.01
C TYR A 21 -9.65 -22.83 -3.16
N GLY A 22 -9.50 -24.15 -3.26
CA GLY A 22 -10.33 -25.11 -2.54
C GLY A 22 -11.64 -25.48 -3.25
N PRO A 23 -12.46 -26.35 -2.60
CA PRO A 23 -13.65 -26.94 -3.23
C PRO A 23 -14.75 -25.90 -3.47
N VAL A 24 -15.61 -26.18 -4.45
CA VAL A 24 -16.78 -25.36 -4.78
C VAL A 24 -17.75 -25.38 -3.59
N GLY A 25 -18.14 -24.20 -3.09
CA GLY A 25 -19.04 -24.03 -1.94
C GLY A 25 -18.44 -23.20 -0.80
N ARG A 26 -19.03 -23.27 0.40
CA ARG A 26 -18.66 -22.41 1.56
C ARG A 26 -17.24 -22.60 2.10
N ARG A 27 -16.50 -23.63 1.65
CA ARG A 27 -15.12 -23.91 2.08
C ARG A 27 -14.05 -23.42 1.10
N GLY A 28 -14.44 -22.96 -0.08
CA GLY A 28 -13.52 -22.35 -1.04
C GLY A 28 -13.22 -20.90 -0.69
N TYR A 29 -12.02 -20.44 -0.99
CA TYR A 29 -11.60 -19.05 -0.83
C TYR A 29 -11.49 -18.38 -2.19
N ASP A 30 -12.33 -17.37 -2.43
CA ASP A 30 -12.27 -16.53 -3.62
C ASP A 30 -11.20 -15.44 -3.44
N ALA A 31 -10.01 -15.71 -3.98
CA ALA A 31 -8.87 -14.81 -3.95
C ALA A 31 -9.01 -13.66 -4.98
N VAL A 32 -9.65 -13.92 -6.12
CA VAL A 32 -9.94 -12.92 -7.17
C VAL A 32 -11.42 -13.04 -7.55
N ARG A 33 -12.12 -11.90 -7.65
CA ARG A 33 -13.59 -11.77 -7.67
C ARG A 33 -14.06 -10.78 -8.74
N GLY A 34 -14.05 -11.21 -9.99
CA GLY A 34 -14.54 -10.42 -11.13
C GLY A 34 -13.65 -9.22 -11.46
N VAL A 35 -12.35 -9.44 -11.48
CA VAL A 35 -11.37 -8.40 -11.84
C VAL A 35 -11.38 -8.15 -13.35
N ALA A 36 -11.36 -6.89 -13.76
CA ALA A 36 -11.23 -6.51 -15.16
C ALA A 36 -10.27 -5.32 -15.30
N PHE A 37 -9.36 -5.41 -16.28
CA PHE A 37 -8.44 -4.33 -16.67
C PHE A 37 -7.75 -4.69 -17.99
N SER A 38 -7.12 -3.70 -18.62
CA SER A 38 -6.29 -3.86 -19.82
C SER A 38 -4.94 -3.19 -19.62
N VAL A 39 -3.91 -3.72 -20.27
CA VAL A 39 -2.56 -3.16 -20.30
C VAL A 39 -2.16 -2.91 -21.75
N ARG A 40 -1.76 -1.68 -22.06
CA ARG A 40 -1.30 -1.27 -23.39
C ARG A 40 0.15 -1.68 -23.63
N ARG A 41 0.52 -1.83 -24.90
CA ARG A 41 1.91 -2.10 -25.29
C ARG A 41 2.84 -0.98 -24.81
N GLY A 42 3.95 -1.36 -24.17
CA GLY A 42 5.02 -0.43 -23.77
C GLY A 42 4.72 0.42 -22.55
N GLU A 43 3.62 0.16 -21.83
CA GLU A 43 3.32 0.84 -20.57
C GLU A 43 3.72 -0.03 -19.35
N LEU A 44 3.95 0.63 -18.21
CA LEU A 44 4.00 -0.03 -16.92
C LEU A 44 2.62 0.03 -16.26
N PHE A 45 2.08 -1.15 -15.99
CA PHE A 45 0.86 -1.33 -15.20
C PHE A 45 1.19 -1.82 -13.79
N ALA A 46 0.84 -1.02 -12.78
CA ALA A 46 1.03 -1.38 -11.37
C ALA A 46 -0.27 -1.91 -10.74
N LEU A 47 -0.24 -3.16 -10.27
CA LEU A 47 -1.29 -3.74 -9.45
C LEU A 47 -0.94 -3.52 -7.97
N LEU A 48 -1.59 -2.55 -7.35
CA LEU A 48 -1.42 -2.19 -5.94
C LEU A 48 -2.43 -2.90 -5.06
N GLY A 49 -2.06 -3.18 -3.83
CA GLY A 49 -2.98 -3.83 -2.89
C GLY A 49 -2.26 -4.28 -1.63
N THR A 50 -3.01 -4.39 -0.53
CA THR A 50 -2.51 -4.98 0.71
C THR A 50 -2.18 -6.46 0.51
N ASN A 51 -1.43 -7.04 1.44
CA ASN A 51 -1.23 -8.49 1.46
C ASN A 51 -2.58 -9.20 1.53
N GLY A 52 -2.74 -10.27 0.75
CA GLY A 52 -4.01 -10.99 0.62
C GLY A 52 -5.07 -10.32 -0.25
N ALA A 53 -4.78 -9.20 -0.92
CA ALA A 53 -5.71 -8.57 -1.85
C ALA A 53 -5.99 -9.40 -3.11
N GLY A 54 -5.14 -10.40 -3.43
CA GLY A 54 -5.26 -11.25 -4.63
C GLY A 54 -4.32 -10.89 -5.78
N LYS A 55 -3.30 -10.05 -5.53
CA LYS A 55 -2.29 -9.61 -6.52
C LYS A 55 -1.55 -10.80 -7.15
N THR A 56 -0.86 -11.59 -6.32
CA THR A 56 -0.12 -12.79 -6.75
C THR A 56 -1.04 -13.79 -7.45
N SER A 57 -2.23 -14.05 -6.92
CA SER A 57 -3.21 -14.93 -7.57
C SER A 57 -3.69 -14.42 -8.94
N THR A 58 -3.72 -13.11 -9.15
CA THR A 58 -4.01 -12.51 -10.45
C THR A 58 -2.81 -12.70 -11.38
N LEU A 59 -1.60 -12.41 -10.89
CA LEU A 59 -0.36 -12.54 -11.63
C LEU A 59 -0.11 -13.98 -12.09
N GLU A 60 -0.29 -14.98 -11.22
CA GLU A 60 -0.17 -16.41 -11.55
C GLU A 60 -1.08 -16.83 -12.73
N VAL A 61 -2.25 -16.20 -12.86
CA VAL A 61 -3.17 -16.46 -13.98
C VAL A 61 -2.67 -15.80 -15.26
N LEU A 62 -2.18 -14.55 -15.18
CA LEU A 62 -1.60 -13.84 -16.32
C LEU A 62 -0.34 -14.54 -16.86
N GLU A 63 0.50 -15.06 -15.95
CA GLU A 63 1.71 -15.82 -16.27
C GLU A 63 1.43 -17.20 -16.86
N GLY A 64 0.17 -17.67 -16.78
CA GLY A 64 -0.23 -19.00 -17.22
C GLY A 64 0.25 -20.12 -16.28
N LEU A 65 0.61 -19.80 -15.04
CA LEU A 65 0.91 -20.78 -13.98
C LEU A 65 -0.37 -21.40 -13.44
N ALA A 66 -1.49 -20.67 -13.52
CA ALA A 66 -2.77 -21.11 -12.98
C ALA A 66 -3.93 -20.81 -13.95
N ARG A 67 -4.90 -21.72 -13.99
CA ARG A 67 -6.13 -21.53 -14.77
C ARG A 67 -7.11 -20.59 -14.04
N PRO A 68 -7.79 -19.66 -14.72
CA PRO A 68 -8.90 -18.93 -14.12
C PRO A 68 -10.04 -19.87 -13.71
N SER A 69 -10.69 -19.57 -12.58
CA SER A 69 -11.91 -20.28 -12.15
C SER A 69 -13.13 -19.86 -12.96
N ALA A 70 -13.19 -18.59 -13.36
CA ALA A 70 -14.12 -18.03 -14.34
C ALA A 70 -13.51 -16.78 -14.97
N GLY A 71 -14.15 -16.23 -16.00
CA GLY A 71 -13.64 -15.09 -16.76
C GLY A 71 -12.70 -15.48 -17.89
N THR A 72 -12.13 -14.46 -18.53
CA THR A 72 -11.19 -14.63 -19.65
C THR A 72 -9.97 -13.76 -19.46
N VAL A 73 -8.82 -14.29 -19.88
CA VAL A 73 -7.52 -13.61 -19.87
C VAL A 73 -6.88 -13.80 -21.23
N ARG A 74 -6.41 -12.70 -21.80
CA ARG A 74 -5.62 -12.67 -23.03
C ARG A 74 -4.28 -11.99 -22.73
N VAL A 75 -3.19 -12.64 -23.11
CA VAL A 75 -1.83 -12.10 -23.08
C VAL A 75 -1.25 -12.27 -24.48
N LEU A 76 -0.88 -11.16 -25.11
CA LEU A 76 -0.42 -11.10 -26.51
C LEU A 76 -1.41 -11.77 -27.47
N GLY A 77 -2.72 -11.59 -27.21
CA GLY A 77 -3.82 -12.17 -27.98
C GLY A 77 -4.13 -13.66 -27.69
N CYS A 78 -3.33 -14.33 -26.86
CA CYS A 78 -3.47 -15.76 -26.57
C CYS A 78 -4.00 -16.02 -25.15
N ASP A 79 -4.56 -17.20 -24.88
CA ASP A 79 -4.86 -17.63 -23.50
C ASP A 79 -3.55 -18.10 -22.85
N PRO A 80 -3.08 -17.46 -21.76
CA PRO A 80 -1.76 -17.77 -21.19
C PRO A 80 -1.67 -19.18 -20.61
N PHE A 81 -2.77 -19.82 -20.21
CA PHE A 81 -2.77 -21.17 -19.64
C PHE A 81 -2.93 -22.25 -20.71
N ARG A 82 -3.78 -22.04 -21.72
CA ARG A 82 -4.02 -23.01 -22.80
C ARG A 82 -2.95 -22.94 -23.89
N ASP A 83 -2.52 -21.73 -24.24
CA ASP A 83 -1.58 -21.46 -25.33
C ASP A 83 -0.17 -21.20 -24.81
N ARG A 84 0.21 -21.84 -23.69
CA ARG A 84 1.51 -21.63 -23.00
C ARG A 84 2.71 -21.69 -23.91
N ARG A 85 2.69 -22.55 -24.94
CA ARG A 85 3.81 -22.67 -25.91
C ARG A 85 4.00 -21.42 -26.76
N LEU A 86 2.93 -20.66 -27.02
CA LEU A 86 2.97 -19.41 -27.78
C LEU A 86 3.31 -18.22 -26.88
N VAL A 87 2.81 -18.21 -25.64
CA VAL A 87 2.98 -17.08 -24.71
C VAL A 87 4.31 -17.13 -23.97
N ARG A 88 4.71 -18.28 -23.43
CA ARG A 88 5.87 -18.40 -22.53
C ARG A 88 7.19 -17.89 -23.12
N PRO A 89 7.54 -18.12 -24.40
CA PRO A 89 8.77 -17.57 -24.97
C PRO A 89 8.76 -16.03 -25.11
N ARG A 90 7.59 -15.40 -25.05
CA ARG A 90 7.40 -13.95 -25.27
C ARG A 90 7.19 -13.19 -23.96
N ILE A 91 7.18 -13.87 -22.81
CA ILE A 91 7.03 -13.26 -21.50
C ILE A 91 8.24 -13.53 -20.60
N GLY A 92 8.57 -12.56 -19.76
CA GLY A 92 9.58 -12.67 -18.72
C GLY A 92 8.88 -12.69 -17.36
N ILE A 93 9.35 -13.53 -16.44
CA ILE A 93 8.76 -13.63 -15.10
C ILE A 93 9.87 -13.51 -14.08
N MET A 94 9.73 -12.55 -13.18
CA MET A 94 10.55 -12.41 -11.99
C MET A 94 9.76 -12.91 -10.78
N LEU A 95 10.07 -14.12 -10.33
CA LEU A 95 9.43 -14.71 -9.16
C LEU A 95 9.95 -14.06 -7.85
N GLN A 96 9.17 -14.14 -6.77
CA GLN A 96 9.53 -13.55 -5.47
C GLN A 96 10.81 -14.15 -4.84
N ALA A 97 11.22 -15.36 -5.25
CA ALA A 97 12.47 -15.98 -4.80
C ALA A 97 13.17 -16.70 -5.96
N GLY A 98 14.25 -16.11 -6.47
CA GLY A 98 15.16 -16.80 -7.38
C GLY A 98 15.98 -17.86 -6.64
N ALA A 99 15.95 -19.10 -7.11
CA ALA A 99 16.74 -20.20 -6.57
C ALA A 99 17.86 -20.59 -7.55
N PHE A 100 18.91 -19.76 -7.61
CA PHE A 100 20.12 -20.08 -8.37
C PHE A 100 21.16 -20.76 -7.48
N PRO A 101 21.94 -21.74 -7.99
CA PRO A 101 23.01 -22.37 -7.22
C PRO A 101 24.01 -21.34 -6.70
N ALA A 102 24.22 -21.35 -5.38
CA ALA A 102 24.94 -20.29 -4.67
C ALA A 102 26.45 -20.20 -5.03
N ASP A 103 27.01 -21.29 -5.54
CA ASP A 103 28.44 -21.39 -5.92
C ASP A 103 28.74 -20.89 -7.33
N LEU A 104 27.72 -20.75 -8.19
CA LEU A 104 27.89 -20.18 -9.53
C LEU A 104 28.15 -18.68 -9.43
N THR A 105 28.96 -18.18 -10.35
CA THR A 105 29.05 -16.74 -10.63
C THR A 105 27.78 -16.26 -11.32
N VAL A 106 27.51 -14.95 -11.22
CA VAL A 106 26.41 -14.29 -11.93
C VAL A 106 26.41 -14.64 -13.42
N ARG A 107 27.57 -14.57 -14.06
CA ARG A 107 27.73 -14.88 -15.49
C ARG A 107 27.45 -16.35 -15.79
N GLU A 108 27.94 -17.27 -14.96
CA GLU A 108 27.71 -18.71 -15.15
C GLU A 108 26.23 -19.06 -15.00
N ALA A 109 25.55 -18.50 -13.99
CA ALA A 109 24.12 -18.69 -13.81
C ALA A 109 23.31 -18.14 -14.99
N ALA A 110 23.65 -16.94 -15.47
CA ALA A 110 23.05 -16.34 -16.65
C ALA A 110 23.26 -17.16 -17.91
N TRP A 111 24.48 -17.69 -18.10
CA TRP A 111 24.81 -18.53 -19.24
C TRP A 111 24.07 -19.88 -19.19
N ALA A 112 23.99 -20.50 -18.01
CA ALA A 112 23.20 -21.72 -17.81
C ALA A 112 21.71 -21.48 -18.08
N TRP A 113 21.15 -20.35 -17.62
CA TRP A 113 19.77 -19.96 -17.90
C TRP A 113 19.52 -19.72 -19.39
N ALA A 114 20.46 -19.05 -20.08
CA ALA A 114 20.40 -18.82 -21.53
C ALA A 114 20.20 -20.12 -22.31
N GLY A 115 20.86 -21.20 -21.90
CA GLY A 115 20.74 -22.53 -22.53
C GLY A 115 19.33 -23.14 -22.45
N THR A 116 18.44 -22.61 -21.60
CA THR A 116 17.05 -23.05 -21.48
C THR A 116 16.07 -22.26 -22.34
N LEU A 117 16.53 -21.18 -22.98
CA LEU A 117 15.71 -20.23 -23.72
C LEU A 117 15.84 -20.46 -25.23
N THR A 118 14.77 -20.18 -25.98
CA THR A 118 14.74 -20.39 -27.43
C THR A 118 15.60 -19.38 -28.19
N SER A 119 15.64 -18.12 -27.74
CA SER A 119 16.42 -17.05 -28.37
C SER A 119 16.91 -16.08 -27.29
N PRO A 120 17.87 -16.49 -26.44
CA PRO A 120 18.41 -15.61 -25.42
C PRO A 120 19.17 -14.46 -26.08
N ARG A 121 19.05 -13.25 -25.51
CA ARG A 121 20.00 -12.17 -25.80
C ARG A 121 21.38 -12.52 -25.25
N PRO A 122 22.46 -11.86 -25.71
CA PRO A 122 23.77 -11.98 -25.09
C PRO A 122 23.72 -11.77 -23.57
N VAL A 123 24.37 -12.64 -22.81
CA VAL A 123 24.37 -12.57 -21.33
C VAL A 123 24.83 -11.20 -20.83
N ALA A 124 25.88 -10.63 -21.43
CA ALA A 124 26.38 -9.32 -21.06
C ALA A 124 25.31 -8.21 -21.17
N GLU A 125 24.53 -8.22 -22.26
CA GLU A 125 23.44 -7.27 -22.50
C GLU A 125 22.35 -7.39 -21.42
N ALA A 126 21.98 -8.61 -21.03
CA ALA A 126 20.96 -8.81 -19.98
C ALA A 126 21.43 -8.32 -18.60
N LEU A 127 22.71 -8.54 -18.27
CA LEU A 127 23.29 -8.07 -17.01
C LEU A 127 23.43 -6.53 -16.98
N GLU A 128 23.67 -5.91 -18.13
CA GLU A 128 23.73 -4.47 -18.27
C GLU A 128 22.35 -3.83 -18.11
N LEU A 129 21.34 -4.34 -18.82
CA LEU A 129 19.94 -3.88 -18.70
C LEU A 129 19.41 -3.94 -17.27
N ALA A 130 19.82 -4.95 -16.51
CA ALA A 130 19.42 -5.13 -15.13
C ALA A 130 20.35 -4.44 -14.10
N GLY A 131 21.44 -3.79 -14.52
CA GLY A 131 22.35 -3.09 -13.60
C GLY A 131 23.14 -4.01 -12.66
N VAL A 132 23.56 -5.19 -13.13
CA VAL A 132 24.34 -6.17 -12.34
C VAL A 132 25.61 -6.66 -13.06
N HIS A 133 25.98 -6.03 -14.18
CA HIS A 133 27.14 -6.40 -14.99
C HIS A 133 28.47 -6.33 -14.23
N ASP A 134 28.65 -5.35 -13.32
CA ASP A 134 29.85 -5.22 -12.47
C ASP A 134 30.07 -6.41 -11.52
N ARG A 135 29.03 -7.22 -11.31
CA ARG A 135 29.07 -8.42 -10.47
C ARG A 135 29.16 -9.71 -11.27
N ALA A 136 29.40 -9.64 -12.58
CA ALA A 136 29.38 -10.81 -13.46
C ALA A 136 30.28 -11.98 -13.00
N THR A 137 31.43 -11.71 -12.39
CA THR A 137 32.38 -12.73 -11.91
C THR A 137 32.23 -13.07 -10.43
N VAL A 138 31.30 -12.42 -9.72
CA VAL A 138 31.04 -12.64 -8.29
C VAL A 138 30.11 -13.84 -8.12
N ARG A 139 30.37 -14.67 -7.10
CA ARG A 139 29.51 -15.82 -6.76
C ARG A 139 28.18 -15.35 -6.18
N ILE A 140 27.09 -16.02 -6.53
CA ILE A 140 25.73 -15.66 -6.10
C ILE A 140 25.61 -15.59 -4.57
N ARG A 141 26.28 -16.48 -3.83
CA ARG A 141 26.29 -16.45 -2.35
C ARG A 141 26.82 -15.13 -1.77
N GLN A 142 27.67 -14.41 -2.49
CA GLN A 142 28.31 -13.16 -2.06
C GLN A 142 27.49 -11.92 -2.45
N LEU A 143 26.43 -12.07 -3.23
CA LEU A 143 25.56 -10.95 -3.60
C LEU A 143 24.70 -10.52 -2.41
N SER A 144 24.57 -9.21 -2.24
CA SER A 144 23.56 -8.57 -1.40
C SER A 144 22.14 -8.89 -1.90
N GLY A 145 21.12 -8.62 -1.06
CA GLY A 145 19.72 -8.82 -1.45
C GLY A 145 19.34 -8.05 -2.72
N GLY A 146 19.75 -6.79 -2.83
CA GLY A 146 19.51 -5.95 -4.02
C GLY A 146 20.21 -6.48 -5.27
N GLU A 147 21.45 -6.94 -5.15
CA GLU A 147 22.17 -7.53 -6.29
C GLU A 147 21.57 -8.86 -6.75
N ARG A 148 21.07 -9.70 -5.82
CA ARG A 148 20.31 -10.91 -6.18
C ARG A 148 19.03 -10.56 -6.91
N ARG A 149 18.35 -9.49 -6.48
CA ARG A 149 17.12 -9.03 -7.11
C ARG A 149 17.36 -8.52 -8.53
N ARG A 150 18.45 -7.77 -8.74
CA ARG A 150 18.89 -7.39 -10.10
C ARG A 150 19.33 -8.58 -10.95
N LEU A 151 19.92 -9.62 -10.36
CA LEU A 151 20.18 -10.88 -11.05
C LEU A 151 18.86 -11.55 -11.51
N ASP A 152 17.86 -11.64 -10.65
CA ASP A 152 16.55 -12.20 -11.01
C ASP A 152 15.92 -11.42 -12.17
N LEU A 153 16.03 -10.09 -12.15
CA LEU A 153 15.58 -9.23 -13.25
C LEU A 153 16.34 -9.54 -14.54
N ALA A 154 17.67 -9.69 -14.48
CA ALA A 154 18.50 -10.07 -15.63
C ALA A 154 18.04 -11.40 -16.26
N MET A 155 17.68 -12.38 -15.44
CA MET A 155 17.18 -13.68 -15.90
C MET A 155 15.81 -13.57 -16.56
N ALA A 156 14.93 -12.74 -16.01
CA ALA A 156 13.59 -12.50 -16.56
C ALA A 156 13.64 -11.82 -17.94
N VAL A 157 14.62 -10.94 -18.17
CA VAL A 157 14.75 -10.21 -19.45
C VAL A 157 15.62 -10.92 -20.49
N LEU A 158 16.37 -11.95 -20.09
CA LEU A 158 17.30 -12.68 -20.97
C LEU A 158 16.61 -13.24 -22.22
N GLY A 159 15.32 -13.63 -22.11
CA GLY A 159 14.53 -14.18 -23.21
C GLY A 159 13.95 -13.18 -24.21
N ARG A 160 14.31 -11.89 -24.14
CA ARG A 160 13.72 -10.81 -24.96
C ARG A 160 12.19 -10.73 -24.86
N PRO A 161 11.64 -10.63 -23.64
CA PRO A 161 10.20 -10.64 -23.45
C PRO A 161 9.54 -9.38 -24.04
N GLU A 162 8.34 -9.53 -24.59
CA GLU A 162 7.45 -8.42 -24.92
C GLU A 162 6.68 -7.92 -23.68
N VAL A 163 6.40 -8.84 -22.75
CA VAL A 163 5.72 -8.56 -21.47
C VAL A 163 6.54 -9.12 -20.32
N LEU A 164 6.83 -8.28 -19.33
CA LEU A 164 7.59 -8.64 -18.13
C LEU A 164 6.68 -8.57 -16.90
N PHE A 165 6.54 -9.69 -16.19
CA PHE A 165 5.83 -9.78 -14.93
C PHE A 165 6.81 -9.70 -13.76
N LEU A 166 6.58 -8.76 -12.84
CA LEU A 166 7.40 -8.50 -11.67
C LEU A 166 6.55 -8.65 -10.41
N ASP A 167 6.73 -9.73 -9.66
CA ASP A 167 6.02 -9.91 -8.39
C ASP A 167 6.81 -9.30 -7.24
N GLU A 168 6.38 -8.14 -6.75
CA GLU A 168 7.00 -7.39 -5.66
C GLU A 168 8.53 -7.23 -5.82
N PRO A 169 9.01 -6.54 -6.88
CA PRO A 169 10.42 -6.51 -7.26
C PRO A 169 11.33 -5.86 -6.23
N THR A 170 10.82 -5.00 -5.35
CA THR A 170 11.65 -4.20 -4.43
C THR A 170 11.43 -4.50 -2.95
N THR A 171 10.66 -5.55 -2.63
CA THR A 171 10.43 -5.99 -1.25
C THR A 171 11.72 -6.39 -0.55
N GLY A 172 11.94 -5.82 0.63
CA GLY A 172 13.11 -6.12 1.47
C GLY A 172 14.42 -5.47 1.01
N LEU A 173 14.37 -4.59 0.01
CA LEU A 173 15.53 -3.82 -0.43
C LEU A 173 15.67 -2.51 0.37
N ASP A 174 16.92 -2.12 0.61
CA ASP A 174 17.26 -0.78 1.09
C ASP A 174 16.93 0.29 0.02
N PRO A 175 16.84 1.58 0.39
CA PRO A 175 16.43 2.65 -0.52
C PRO A 175 17.32 2.80 -1.77
N GLU A 176 18.63 2.55 -1.67
CA GLU A 176 19.56 2.67 -2.79
C GLU A 176 19.36 1.51 -3.77
N SER A 177 19.31 0.28 -3.26
CA SER A 177 19.03 -0.91 -4.07
C SER A 177 17.67 -0.86 -4.77
N ARG A 178 16.66 -0.24 -4.12
CA ARG A 178 15.33 -0.02 -4.70
C ARG A 178 15.41 0.90 -5.91
N ARG A 179 16.05 2.06 -5.78
CA ARG A 179 16.23 3.02 -6.89
C ARG A 179 16.97 2.40 -8.07
N ALA A 180 18.06 1.68 -7.81
CA ALA A 180 18.78 0.98 -8.86
C ALA A 180 17.92 -0.07 -9.59
N THR A 181 16.98 -0.72 -8.89
CA THR A 181 16.02 -1.65 -9.51
C THR A 181 15.00 -0.91 -10.36
N TRP A 182 14.51 0.24 -9.89
CA TRP A 182 13.60 1.12 -10.63
C TRP A 182 14.24 1.65 -11.92
N ASP A 183 15.50 2.07 -11.86
CA ASP A 183 16.25 2.50 -13.05
C ASP A 183 16.35 1.38 -14.09
N GLY A 184 16.63 0.15 -13.65
CA GLY A 184 16.62 -1.03 -14.51
C GLY A 184 15.25 -1.28 -15.15
N ILE A 185 14.16 -1.15 -14.40
CA ILE A 185 12.79 -1.26 -14.93
C ILE A 185 12.51 -0.13 -15.94
N GLY A 186 12.91 1.10 -15.64
CA GLY A 186 12.78 2.26 -16.52
C GLY A 186 13.50 2.06 -17.86
N ASN A 187 14.72 1.50 -17.83
CA ASN A 187 15.47 1.17 -19.04
C ASN A 187 14.75 0.13 -19.92
N LEU A 188 14.09 -0.86 -19.30
CA LEU A 188 13.32 -1.88 -20.02
C LEU A 188 12.06 -1.30 -20.67
N LEU A 189 11.38 -0.37 -20.00
CA LEU A 189 10.25 0.37 -20.55
C LEU A 189 10.68 1.24 -21.73
N ALA A 190 11.79 1.96 -21.59
CA ALA A 190 12.35 2.78 -22.67
C ALA A 190 12.73 1.93 -23.91
N ALA A 191 13.12 0.67 -23.70
CA ALA A 191 13.36 -0.30 -24.78
C ALA A 191 12.06 -0.89 -25.39
N GLY A 192 10.88 -0.48 -24.94
CA GLY A 192 9.57 -0.89 -25.45
C GLY A 192 8.98 -2.16 -24.80
N THR A 193 9.57 -2.64 -23.70
CA THR A 193 9.01 -3.78 -22.94
C THR A 193 7.76 -3.34 -22.21
N THR A 194 6.68 -4.12 -22.25
CA THR A 194 5.50 -3.87 -21.40
C THR A 194 5.75 -4.48 -20.02
N VAL A 195 5.47 -3.77 -18.93
CA VAL A 195 5.74 -4.26 -17.57
C VAL A 195 4.45 -4.34 -16.76
N VAL A 196 4.22 -5.48 -16.11
CA VAL A 196 3.18 -5.65 -15.09
C VAL A 196 3.86 -5.89 -13.76
N LEU A 197 3.64 -4.99 -12.82
CA LEU A 197 4.29 -4.99 -11.53
C LEU A 197 3.25 -5.10 -10.42
N THR A 198 3.44 -6.03 -9.48
CA THR A 198 2.67 -6.02 -8.23
C THR A 198 3.50 -5.32 -7.17
N THR A 199 2.85 -4.48 -6.37
CA THR A 199 3.53 -3.81 -5.27
C THR A 199 2.58 -3.43 -4.15
N HIS A 200 3.12 -3.29 -2.95
CA HIS A 200 2.47 -2.61 -1.82
C HIS A 200 3.16 -1.28 -1.50
N TYR A 201 4.20 -0.89 -2.24
CA TYR A 201 4.84 0.41 -2.12
C TYR A 201 4.19 1.41 -3.07
N LEU A 202 3.54 2.41 -2.50
CA LEU A 202 2.85 3.45 -3.26
C LEU A 202 3.82 4.31 -4.07
N GLU A 203 4.96 4.65 -3.47
CA GLU A 203 6.07 5.38 -4.10
C GLU A 203 6.52 4.72 -5.41
N GLU A 204 6.58 3.38 -5.45
CA GLU A 204 6.97 2.63 -6.66
C GLU A 204 5.97 2.84 -7.80
N ALA A 205 4.68 2.83 -7.49
CA ALA A 205 3.65 3.07 -8.49
C ALA A 205 3.57 4.55 -8.90
N GLU A 206 3.80 5.49 -7.97
CA GLU A 206 3.83 6.92 -8.30
C GLU A 206 4.99 7.27 -9.23
N VAL A 207 6.17 6.66 -9.03
CA VAL A 207 7.36 6.94 -9.83
C VAL A 207 7.33 6.22 -11.19
N LEU A 208 6.92 4.95 -11.22
CA LEU A 208 7.10 4.11 -12.41
C LEU A 208 5.84 3.88 -13.23
N ALA A 209 4.64 3.95 -12.65
CA ALA A 209 3.44 3.47 -13.32
C ALA A 209 2.85 4.50 -14.29
N ASN A 210 2.63 4.07 -15.53
CA ASN A 210 1.77 4.80 -16.45
C ASN A 210 0.30 4.64 -16.04
N HIS A 211 -0.06 3.43 -15.61
CA HIS A 211 -1.41 3.07 -15.24
C HIS A 211 -1.39 2.16 -14.03
N LEU A 212 -2.39 2.26 -13.15
CA LEU A 212 -2.45 1.44 -11.96
C LEU A 212 -3.86 0.93 -11.67
N ALA A 213 -3.93 -0.15 -10.89
CA ALA A 213 -5.15 -0.65 -10.31
C ALA A 213 -4.95 -0.92 -8.82
N ILE A 214 -5.83 -0.38 -7.99
CA ILE A 214 -5.87 -0.64 -6.55
C ILE A 214 -6.81 -1.81 -6.31
N MET A 215 -6.24 -2.93 -5.87
CA MET A 215 -6.92 -4.16 -5.54
C MET A 215 -7.13 -4.30 -4.03
N HIS A 216 -8.33 -4.69 -3.63
CA HIS A 216 -8.68 -4.96 -2.25
C HIS A 216 -9.65 -6.15 -2.17
N ARG A 217 -9.35 -7.12 -1.30
CA ARG A 217 -10.18 -8.32 -1.05
C ARG A 217 -10.67 -9.03 -2.33
N GLY A 218 -9.77 -9.18 -3.31
CA GLY A 218 -10.04 -9.87 -4.57
C GLY A 218 -10.69 -9.02 -5.65
N ARG A 219 -10.91 -7.72 -5.44
CA ARG A 219 -11.58 -6.82 -6.40
C ARG A 219 -10.70 -5.64 -6.74
N VAL A 220 -10.79 -5.14 -7.97
CA VAL A 220 -10.24 -3.82 -8.33
C VAL A 220 -11.25 -2.77 -7.88
N VAL A 221 -10.80 -1.85 -7.03
CA VAL A 221 -11.63 -0.78 -6.46
C VAL A 221 -11.44 0.53 -7.22
N ARG A 222 -10.22 0.79 -7.68
CA ARG A 222 -9.88 1.96 -8.51
C ARG A 222 -8.89 1.56 -9.58
N THR A 223 -8.97 2.21 -10.73
CA THR A 223 -8.01 2.11 -11.82
C THR A 223 -7.92 3.46 -12.53
N GLY A 224 -6.75 3.76 -13.07
CA GLY A 224 -6.46 5.04 -13.69
C GLY A 224 -4.97 5.33 -13.66
N THR A 225 -4.55 6.43 -14.27
CA THR A 225 -3.20 6.94 -14.09
C THR A 225 -2.99 7.36 -12.63
N PRO A 226 -1.75 7.42 -12.12
CA PRO A 226 -1.50 7.93 -10.76
C PRO A 226 -2.18 9.28 -10.52
N ALA A 227 -2.10 10.20 -11.49
CA ALA A 227 -2.73 11.52 -11.42
C ALA A 227 -4.26 11.45 -11.35
N GLU A 228 -4.92 10.61 -12.15
CA GLU A 228 -6.38 10.42 -12.11
C GLU A 228 -6.84 9.83 -10.77
N VAL A 229 -6.09 8.85 -10.24
CA VAL A 229 -6.42 8.22 -8.97
C VAL A 229 -6.25 9.21 -7.81
N VAL A 230 -5.20 10.04 -7.83
CA VAL A 230 -4.98 11.11 -6.85
C VAL A 230 -6.05 12.20 -6.96
N ALA A 231 -6.37 12.67 -8.17
CA ALA A 231 -7.38 13.70 -8.40
C ALA A 231 -8.79 13.28 -7.94
N SER A 232 -9.04 11.97 -7.82
CA SER A 232 -10.29 11.43 -7.29
C SER A 232 -10.39 11.48 -5.75
N GLN A 233 -9.36 11.95 -5.05
CA GLN A 233 -9.36 12.16 -3.60
C GLN A 233 -9.46 13.65 -3.25
N PRO A 234 -10.20 14.02 -2.19
CA PRO A 234 -10.17 15.38 -1.68
C PRO A 234 -8.86 15.64 -0.92
N ALA A 235 -8.30 16.83 -1.08
CA ALA A 235 -7.24 17.35 -0.22
C ALA A 235 -7.78 17.62 1.19
N ARG A 236 -6.89 17.65 2.19
CA ARG A 236 -7.26 17.82 3.60
C ARG A 236 -6.58 19.02 4.23
N ILE A 237 -7.33 19.76 5.05
CA ILE A 237 -6.80 20.82 5.91
C ILE A 237 -7.27 20.52 7.32
N SER A 238 -6.35 20.36 8.27
CA SER A 238 -6.68 20.20 9.70
C SER A 238 -6.06 21.32 10.53
N PHE A 239 -6.80 21.79 11.53
CA PHE A 239 -6.32 22.80 12.48
C PHE A 239 -7.14 22.73 13.76
N GLU A 240 -6.65 23.41 14.80
CA GLU A 240 -7.30 23.57 16.09
C GLU A 240 -7.70 25.03 16.30
N LEU A 241 -8.89 25.22 16.87
CA LEU A 241 -9.43 26.52 17.28
C LEU A 241 -9.55 26.58 18.81
N ASP A 242 -9.36 27.77 19.37
CA ASP A 242 -9.60 28.00 20.78
C ASP A 242 -11.10 27.87 21.12
N ALA A 243 -11.38 27.21 22.26
CA ALA A 243 -12.71 26.82 22.72
C ALA A 243 -13.73 27.97 22.85
N GLU A 244 -13.24 29.21 22.96
CA GLU A 244 -14.02 30.40 23.31
C GLU A 244 -14.57 31.16 22.08
N LEU A 245 -14.33 30.67 20.87
CA LEU A 245 -14.71 31.37 19.64
C LEU A 245 -15.96 30.75 18.99
N PRO A 246 -17.16 31.36 19.14
CA PRO A 246 -18.31 31.04 18.32
C PRO A 246 -18.16 31.77 16.97
N VAL A 247 -17.16 31.40 16.18
CA VAL A 247 -16.96 32.01 14.85
C VAL A 247 -17.30 30.99 13.79
N GLU A 248 -18.36 31.27 13.04
CA GLU A 248 -18.70 30.51 11.85
C GLU A 248 -17.53 30.58 10.86
N LEU A 249 -17.09 29.41 10.41
CA LEU A 249 -16.08 29.29 9.36
C LEU A 249 -16.57 30.00 8.09
N PRO A 250 -15.65 30.54 7.26
CA PRO A 250 -16.05 31.19 6.02
C PRO A 250 -16.77 30.19 5.11
N GLU A 251 -17.59 30.68 4.19
CA GLU A 251 -18.09 29.83 3.11
C GLU A 251 -16.91 29.33 2.26
N LEU A 252 -16.70 28.02 2.27
CA LEU A 252 -15.65 27.33 1.53
C LEU A 252 -16.29 26.49 0.42
N PRO A 253 -16.35 26.98 -0.84
CA PRO A 253 -16.99 26.27 -1.94
C PRO A 253 -16.37 24.88 -2.13
N GLY A 254 -17.22 23.86 -2.30
CA GLY A 254 -16.76 22.48 -2.55
C GLY A 254 -16.01 21.83 -1.38
N THR A 255 -16.09 22.40 -0.17
CA THR A 255 -15.41 21.89 1.02
C THR A 255 -16.40 21.20 1.96
N GLN A 256 -16.08 20.00 2.43
CA GLN A 256 -16.84 19.33 3.49
C GLN A 256 -16.15 19.53 4.84
N LEU A 257 -16.92 19.98 5.83
CA LEU A 257 -16.47 20.21 7.19
C LEU A 257 -16.74 18.98 8.06
N HIS A 258 -15.69 18.49 8.72
CA HIS A 258 -15.78 17.47 9.75
C HIS A 258 -15.28 18.07 11.07
N LEU A 259 -16.19 18.27 12.02
CA LEU A 259 -15.87 18.73 13.37
C LEU A 259 -15.67 17.53 14.30
N ALA A 260 -14.56 17.51 15.03
CA ALA A 260 -14.31 16.54 16.09
C ALA A 260 -14.20 17.26 17.43
N GLU A 261 -15.17 17.05 18.33
CA GLU A 261 -15.08 17.54 19.70
C GLU A 261 -13.95 16.81 20.44
N ALA A 262 -12.94 17.54 20.90
CA ALA A 262 -11.85 16.98 21.68
C ALA A 262 -12.35 16.54 23.07
N ARG A 263 -12.62 15.24 23.25
CA ARG A 263 -12.59 14.64 24.59
C ARG A 263 -11.15 14.33 24.96
N LEU A 264 -10.48 15.29 25.60
CA LEU A 264 -9.17 15.09 26.23
C LEU A 264 -9.28 13.97 27.28
N GLY A 265 -8.70 12.81 26.94
CA GLY A 265 -8.49 11.73 27.88
C GLY A 265 -7.57 12.19 29.00
N ARG A 266 -8.07 12.13 30.25
CA ARG A 266 -7.27 12.26 31.47
C ARG A 266 -6.04 11.35 31.35
N ARG A 267 -4.87 11.94 31.17
CA ARG A 267 -3.59 11.28 31.42
C ARG A 267 -3.53 11.05 32.93
N LYS A 268 -3.91 9.85 33.37
CA LYS A 268 -3.87 9.43 34.78
C LYS A 268 -2.40 9.47 35.22
N GLY A 269 -2.03 10.52 35.95
CA GLY A 269 -0.81 10.55 36.75
C GLY A 269 -0.87 9.37 37.71
N LYS A 270 -0.01 8.37 37.48
CA LYS A 270 0.12 7.20 38.35
C LYS A 270 1.00 7.61 39.52
N GLY A 271 0.38 8.19 40.54
CA GLY A 271 0.97 8.25 41.87
C GLY A 271 1.12 6.82 42.41
N LYS A 272 2.34 6.46 42.79
CA LYS A 272 2.62 5.37 43.72
C LYS A 272 3.80 5.81 44.57
N GLY A 273 3.50 6.12 45.83
CA GLY A 273 4.51 6.27 46.88
C GLY A 273 4.86 4.93 47.54
N GLY A 274 5.98 4.97 48.26
CA GLY A 274 6.47 3.99 49.24
C GLY A 274 7.12 2.75 48.62
N ASP A 275 8.26 2.24 49.10
CA ASP A 275 9.05 2.55 50.29
C ASP A 275 10.35 1.73 50.23
N GLY A 276 11.41 2.18 50.92
CA GLY A 276 12.42 1.30 51.51
C GLY A 276 13.76 1.05 50.78
N GLY A 277 14.83 1.67 51.31
CA GLY A 277 15.96 0.91 51.88
C GLY A 277 17.30 0.88 51.14
N GLY A 278 18.34 1.42 51.79
CA GLY A 278 19.62 0.72 51.95
C GLY A 278 20.85 1.25 51.21
N ASP A 279 21.65 2.03 51.94
CA ASP A 279 23.12 1.96 52.14
C ASP A 279 24.11 2.02 50.96
N GLY A 280 25.16 2.84 51.17
CA GLY A 280 26.53 2.46 50.76
C GLY A 280 27.40 3.52 50.08
N ASP A 281 27.99 4.39 50.89
CA ASP A 281 29.40 4.84 50.92
C ASP A 281 30.20 5.27 49.67
N GLY A 282 30.81 6.45 49.84
CA GLY A 282 32.20 6.76 49.47
C GLY A 282 32.41 7.39 48.08
N ASP A 283 33.33 8.32 47.83
CA ASP A 283 34.28 9.11 48.64
C ASP A 283 34.94 10.09 47.63
N GLY A 284 35.56 11.17 48.11
CA GLY A 284 36.73 11.74 47.42
C GLY A 284 36.55 12.90 46.43
N GLY A 285 36.93 14.10 46.90
CA GLY A 285 38.00 14.87 46.23
C GLY A 285 37.59 16.05 45.36
N GLY A 286 37.74 17.25 45.91
CA GLY A 286 37.69 18.51 45.16
C GLY A 286 39.02 18.88 44.50
N ASP A 287 38.92 19.89 43.63
CA ASP A 287 39.89 20.93 43.21
C ASP A 287 39.39 21.39 41.82
N GLY A 288 39.26 22.66 41.45
CA GLY A 288 39.82 23.91 41.94
C GLY A 288 40.28 24.72 40.72
N GLY A 289 39.65 25.89 40.48
CA GLY A 289 40.05 26.89 39.47
C GLY A 289 39.35 26.76 38.12
N GLY A 290 38.86 27.81 37.46
CA GLY A 290 38.95 29.25 37.68
C GLY A 290 38.51 29.96 36.38
N ASP A 291 37.96 31.16 36.53
CA ASP A 291 37.74 32.22 35.52
C ASP A 291 36.72 31.94 34.40
N GLY A 292 35.78 32.81 34.05
CA GLY A 292 35.58 34.23 34.33
C GLY A 292 34.78 34.83 33.15
N ASP A 293 33.96 35.83 33.44
CA ASP A 293 33.12 36.66 32.55
C ASP A 293 31.86 36.03 31.92
N GLY A 294 30.67 36.63 32.02
CA GLY A 294 30.30 37.95 32.53
C GLY A 294 29.28 38.61 31.59
N GLY A 295 28.05 38.82 32.08
CA GLY A 295 27.00 39.64 31.45
C GLY A 295 25.73 38.84 31.11
N GLY A 296 24.56 39.02 31.73
CA GLY A 296 24.07 40.07 32.62
C GLY A 296 22.81 40.71 32.03
N GLY A 297 21.65 40.41 32.62
CA GLY A 297 20.36 41.05 32.36
C GLY A 297 19.27 40.01 32.03
N GLY A 298 18.24 39.73 32.83
CA GLY A 298 17.69 40.46 33.97
C GLY A 298 16.18 40.59 33.79
N GLY A 299 15.41 39.68 34.39
CA GLY A 299 14.10 39.93 34.99
C GLY A 299 12.90 40.22 34.08
N GLY A 300 11.92 39.32 34.10
CA GLY A 300 10.57 39.58 33.60
C GLY A 300 9.62 38.41 33.83
N GLY A 301 9.42 38.02 35.09
CA GLY A 301 8.38 37.07 35.47
C GLY A 301 7.00 37.64 35.15
N GLY A 302 6.28 36.96 34.24
CA GLY A 302 4.85 37.12 34.04
C GLY A 302 4.21 35.75 34.20
N GLY A 303 3.74 35.45 35.42
CA GLY A 303 2.81 34.35 35.65
C GLY A 303 1.51 34.64 34.90
N GLY A 304 0.97 33.62 34.24
CA GLY A 304 -0.28 33.75 33.50
C GLY A 304 -0.82 32.40 33.07
N GLY A 305 -1.66 31.83 33.93
CA GLY A 305 -2.82 31.02 33.51
C GLY A 305 -2.53 29.62 32.99
N ASP A 306 -2.58 28.66 33.91
CA ASP A 306 -3.00 27.29 33.64
C ASP A 306 -4.48 27.34 33.16
N GLY A 307 -4.68 27.61 31.87
CA GLY A 307 -5.97 27.71 31.21
C GLY A 307 -6.27 26.42 30.46
N GLY A 308 -6.94 25.47 31.13
CA GLY A 308 -7.51 24.30 30.48
C GLY A 308 -8.66 24.69 29.54
N GLY A 309 -8.33 25.15 28.33
CA GLY A 309 -9.28 25.43 27.25
C GLY A 309 -9.44 24.22 26.35
N GLY A 310 -10.66 23.70 26.22
CA GLY A 310 -10.97 22.58 25.34
C GLY A 310 -10.97 22.99 23.86
N GLY A 311 -9.82 22.93 23.20
CA GLY A 311 -9.71 23.26 21.77
C GLY A 311 -10.62 22.40 20.87
N CYS A 312 -11.20 23.00 19.84
CA CYS A 312 -12.01 22.32 18.84
C CYS A 312 -11.11 21.91 17.66
N ALA A 313 -11.03 20.62 17.35
CA ALA A 313 -10.30 20.12 16.20
C ALA A 313 -11.19 20.15 14.94
N VAL A 314 -10.72 20.82 13.91
CA VAL A 314 -11.42 20.98 12.63
C VAL A 314 -10.67 20.23 11.55
N LEU A 315 -11.40 19.41 10.77
CA LEU A 315 -10.91 18.76 9.57
C LEU A 315 -11.78 19.17 8.37
N LEU A 316 -11.15 19.78 7.37
CA LEU A 316 -11.77 20.14 6.10
C LEU A 316 -11.31 19.16 5.01
N THR A 317 -12.22 18.77 4.14
CA THR A 317 -11.89 18.08 2.88
C THR A 317 -12.29 18.97 1.70
N THR A 318 -11.41 19.17 0.72
CA THR A 318 -11.63 20.09 -0.39
C THR A 318 -11.06 19.56 -1.70
N ALA A 319 -11.65 19.93 -2.84
CA ALA A 319 -11.09 19.64 -4.16
C ALA A 319 -9.99 20.63 -4.59
N ASP A 320 -9.93 21.82 -3.97
CA ASP A 320 -8.94 22.86 -4.27
C ASP A 320 -8.25 23.32 -2.98
N LEU A 321 -7.09 22.72 -2.70
CA LEU A 321 -6.30 23.01 -1.51
C LEU A 321 -5.85 24.47 -1.47
N GLN A 322 -5.39 25.02 -2.60
CA GLN A 322 -4.79 26.35 -2.65
C GLN A 322 -5.84 27.43 -2.37
N GLN A 323 -6.98 27.35 -3.06
CA GLN A 323 -8.06 28.31 -2.88
C GLN A 323 -8.65 28.23 -1.48
N THR A 324 -8.90 27.02 -0.97
CA THR A 324 -9.48 26.81 0.36
C THR A 324 -8.56 27.30 1.46
N LEU A 325 -7.26 26.97 1.38
CA LEU A 325 -6.27 27.41 2.36
C LEU A 325 -6.09 28.93 2.35
N ALA A 326 -6.08 29.55 1.17
CA ALA A 326 -5.98 31.00 1.04
C ALA A 326 -7.17 31.72 1.69
N VAL A 327 -8.40 31.25 1.45
CA VAL A 327 -9.61 31.81 2.08
C VAL A 327 -9.58 31.61 3.59
N LEU A 328 -9.17 30.43 4.06
CA LEU A 328 -9.10 30.10 5.49
C LEU A 328 -8.09 30.98 6.23
N LEU A 329 -6.88 31.15 5.68
CA LEU A 329 -5.85 32.00 6.26
C LEU A 329 -6.25 33.48 6.26
N ALA A 330 -6.90 33.95 5.17
CA ALA A 330 -7.39 35.33 5.08
C ALA A 330 -8.51 35.60 6.10
N TRP A 331 -9.40 34.64 6.32
CA TRP A 331 -10.42 34.71 7.36
C TRP A 331 -9.80 34.75 8.77
N GLY A 332 -8.87 33.84 9.07
CA GLY A 332 -8.20 33.79 10.37
C GLY A 332 -7.52 35.11 10.71
N ASN A 333 -6.79 35.67 9.73
CA ASN A 333 -6.15 36.97 9.87
C ASN A 333 -7.15 38.13 10.09
N ARG A 334 -8.28 38.14 9.38
CA ARG A 334 -9.31 39.19 9.50
C ARG A 334 -9.99 39.20 10.86
N HIS A 335 -10.18 38.02 11.45
CA HIS A 335 -10.87 37.86 12.74
C HIS A 335 -9.92 37.75 13.93
N GLY A 336 -8.60 37.85 13.71
CA GLY A 336 -7.60 37.72 14.77
C GLY A 336 -7.51 36.30 15.35
N ILE A 337 -7.94 35.29 14.61
CA ILE A 337 -7.99 33.89 15.02
C ILE A 337 -6.70 33.20 14.58
N ARG A 338 -6.05 32.51 15.52
CA ARG A 338 -4.93 31.64 15.19
C ARG A 338 -5.42 30.23 14.90
N LEU A 339 -4.97 29.70 13.77
CA LEU A 339 -5.20 28.30 13.39
C LEU A 339 -4.05 27.48 13.98
N HIS A 340 -4.24 26.90 15.16
CA HIS A 340 -3.22 26.10 15.82
C HIS A 340 -3.05 24.76 15.09
N ASN A 341 -1.83 24.22 15.06
CA ASN A 341 -1.51 22.94 14.41
C ASN A 341 -2.06 22.82 12.97
N LEU A 342 -2.04 23.91 12.21
CA LEU A 342 -2.50 23.93 10.83
C LEU A 342 -1.63 23.00 9.97
N ASP A 343 -2.25 21.97 9.41
CA ASP A 343 -1.65 21.03 8.49
C ASP A 343 -2.52 20.96 7.23
N ALA A 344 -1.91 21.21 6.08
CA ALA A 344 -2.58 21.28 4.79
C ALA A 344 -1.90 20.27 3.86
N ARG A 345 -2.63 19.21 3.51
CA ARG A 345 -2.12 18.09 2.71
C ARG A 345 -2.89 17.99 1.40
N SER A 346 -2.14 17.91 0.30
CA SER A 346 -2.70 17.56 -1.00
C SER A 346 -3.17 16.10 -1.00
N ALA A 347 -4.11 15.80 -1.87
CA ALA A 347 -4.45 14.42 -2.20
C ALA A 347 -3.19 13.62 -2.58
N SER A 348 -3.11 12.36 -2.15
CA SER A 348 -2.02 11.46 -2.48
C SER A 348 -2.50 10.05 -2.82
N LEU A 349 -1.64 9.23 -3.44
CA LEU A 349 -1.99 7.84 -3.72
C LEU A 349 -2.14 7.05 -2.42
N GLU A 350 -1.38 7.42 -1.39
CA GLU A 350 -1.51 6.87 -0.04
C GLU A 350 -2.91 7.10 0.54
N GLU A 351 -3.46 8.29 0.41
CA GLU A 351 -4.82 8.56 0.87
C GLU A 351 -5.86 7.79 0.05
N ALA A 352 -5.69 7.68 -1.26
CA ALA A 352 -6.56 6.87 -2.11
C ALA A 352 -6.55 5.40 -1.67
N PHE A 353 -5.37 4.87 -1.35
CA PHE A 353 -5.18 3.51 -0.86
C PHE A 353 -5.79 3.31 0.53
N LEU A 354 -5.55 4.24 1.46
CA LEU A 354 -6.11 4.21 2.81
C LEU A 354 -7.63 4.34 2.80
N ALA A 355 -8.20 5.18 1.95
CA ALA A 355 -9.65 5.32 1.79
C ALA A 355 -10.29 3.99 1.34
N VAL A 356 -9.64 3.26 0.44
CA VAL A 356 -10.09 1.91 0.04
C VAL A 356 -10.02 0.94 1.21
N ALA A 357 -8.95 0.98 2.02
CA ALA A 357 -8.81 0.12 3.18
C ALA A 357 -9.78 0.46 4.34
N GLN A 358 -10.13 1.73 4.51
CA GLN A 358 -10.95 2.24 5.62
C GLN A 358 -12.45 2.28 5.33
N SER A 359 -12.87 2.45 4.07
CA SER A 359 -14.29 2.59 3.67
C SER A 359 -15.20 1.44 4.13
N GLU A 360 -14.65 0.28 4.48
CA GLU A 360 -15.42 -0.83 5.07
C GLU A 360 -15.34 -0.94 6.60
N GLN A 361 -14.40 -0.29 7.30
CA GLN A 361 -14.45 -0.25 8.77
C GLN A 361 -15.67 0.53 9.26
N THR A 362 -16.12 1.53 8.50
CA THR A 362 -17.35 2.29 8.76
C THR A 362 -18.60 1.44 8.52
N LEU A 363 -18.63 0.65 7.43
CA LEU A 363 -19.74 -0.27 7.13
C LEU A 363 -19.80 -1.48 8.08
N ALA A 364 -18.67 -1.97 8.58
CA ALA A 364 -18.62 -3.02 9.60
C ALA A 364 -18.90 -2.49 11.03
N GLY A 365 -18.67 -1.20 11.27
CA GLY A 365 -18.93 -0.52 12.54
C GLY A 365 -20.40 -0.13 12.74
N GLU A 366 -21.14 0.19 11.66
CA GLU A 366 -22.58 0.50 11.73
C GLU A 366 -23.46 -0.73 12.01
N PHE A 367 -22.98 -1.95 11.74
CA PHE A 367 -23.70 -3.18 12.11
C PHE A 367 -23.41 -3.70 13.53
N ARG A 368 -22.71 -2.92 14.37
CA ARG A 368 -22.39 -3.34 15.74
C ARG A 368 -22.61 -2.24 16.78
N ARG A 369 -23.87 -1.91 17.04
CA ARG A 369 -24.28 -1.38 18.35
C ARG A 369 -25.49 -2.12 18.94
N PRO A 370 -25.57 -2.21 20.28
CA PRO A 370 -26.13 -3.36 20.99
C PRO A 370 -27.62 -3.16 21.33
N GLY A 371 -28.48 -3.99 20.73
CA GLY A 371 -29.90 -4.06 21.08
C GLY A 371 -30.14 -5.05 22.22
N ARG A 372 -30.28 -4.51 23.43
CA ARG A 372 -30.73 -5.18 24.66
C ARG A 372 -31.93 -6.11 24.39
N ALA A 373 -31.71 -7.43 24.49
CA ALA A 373 -32.80 -8.41 24.44
C ALA A 373 -33.67 -8.26 25.70
N VAL A 374 -34.78 -7.55 25.59
CA VAL A 374 -35.88 -7.64 26.55
C VAL A 374 -36.49 -9.03 26.39
N ARG A 375 -36.25 -9.91 27.36
CA ARG A 375 -36.90 -11.22 27.43
C ARG A 375 -38.40 -11.03 27.65
N PRO A 376 -39.30 -11.58 26.82
CA PRO A 376 -40.68 -11.74 27.22
C PRO A 376 -40.77 -12.92 28.22
N ALA A 377 -41.57 -12.70 29.27
CA ALA A 377 -41.86 -13.69 30.29
C ALA A 377 -42.56 -14.92 29.69
N GLN A 378 -42.05 -16.13 30.00
CA GLN A 378 -42.74 -17.38 29.72
C GLN A 378 -43.83 -17.62 30.79
N PRO A 379 -45.06 -18.00 30.40
CA PRO A 379 -45.99 -18.63 31.33
C PRO A 379 -45.69 -20.13 31.46
N ALA A 380 -45.94 -20.64 32.67
CA ALA A 380 -45.60 -21.98 33.11
C ALA A 380 -46.50 -23.09 32.54
N ARG A 381 -45.88 -24.25 32.32
CA ARG A 381 -46.39 -25.64 32.43
C ARG A 381 -47.69 -26.04 31.71
N ALA A 382 -47.58 -27.07 30.86
CA ALA A 382 -48.38 -28.29 31.02
C ALA A 382 -47.64 -29.52 30.47
N MET A 383 -47.51 -30.51 31.34
CA MET A 383 -46.93 -31.83 31.18
C MET A 383 -48.00 -32.79 30.62
N ARG A 384 -47.69 -33.56 29.58
CA ARG A 384 -48.35 -34.86 29.33
C ARG A 384 -47.47 -35.79 28.49
N ALA A 385 -47.23 -36.95 29.07
CA ALA A 385 -46.54 -38.10 28.52
C ALA A 385 -47.41 -38.88 27.53
N ARG A 386 -46.78 -39.62 26.60
CA ARG A 386 -46.84 -41.11 26.50
C ARG A 386 -46.35 -41.65 25.15
N ARG A 387 -45.57 -42.76 25.26
CA ARG A 387 -45.52 -43.99 24.41
C ARG A 387 -45.05 -43.84 22.95
N SER A 388 -43.94 -44.43 22.52
CA SER A 388 -43.63 -45.86 22.31
C SER A 388 -44.59 -46.57 21.34
N ASP A 389 -44.13 -46.84 20.11
CA ASP A 389 -44.30 -48.07 19.32
C ASP A 389 -43.48 -47.88 18.02
N ARG A 390 -42.42 -48.65 17.77
CA ARG A 390 -42.33 -49.98 17.12
C ARG A 390 -42.84 -50.03 15.66
N MET A 391 -41.88 -50.33 14.79
CA MET A 391 -41.90 -51.25 13.63
C MET A 391 -42.52 -50.83 12.28
N SER A 392 -41.68 -51.08 11.26
CA SER A 392 -41.93 -51.60 9.89
C SER A 392 -42.64 -50.73 8.86
N ALA A 393 -41.91 -50.28 7.83
CA ALA A 393 -41.72 -51.02 6.58
C ALA A 393 -40.42 -50.59 5.89
#